data_AF-A0A7X9IKV9-F1
#
_entry.id   AF-A0A7X9IKV9-F1
#
_cell.length_a   1.000
_cell.length_b   1.000
_cell.length_c   1.000
_cell.angle_alpha   90.00
_cell.angle_beta   90.00
_cell.angle_gamma   90.00
#
_symmetry.space_group_name_H-M   'P 1'
#
loop_
_entity.id
_entity.type
_entity.pdbx_description
1 polymer ?
#
loop_
_entity_poly.entity_id
_entity_poly.type
_entity_poly.pdbx_seq_one_letter_code
_entity_poly.pdbx_strand_id
1 'polypeptide(L)' 'MLVQLKLIKSISEASGLEAEQISKVLVRTRDLTYGDFAFPCFMLAKTLKLSPQDCARNIAQKLNPPEGISKVEAVGPYI' A
#
# COMPACT_ATOMS: atom_id res chain seq x y z
N MET A 1 0.98 -11.05 -11.90
CA MET A 1 0.43 -10.11 -12.92
C MET A 1 1.35 -8.88 -12.95
N LEU A 2 1.66 -8.32 -14.13
CA LEU A 2 2.62 -7.20 -14.27
C LEU A 2 2.27 -5.99 -13.38
N VAL A 3 0.98 -5.66 -13.25
CA VAL A 3 0.49 -4.54 -12.42
C VAL A 3 0.83 -4.73 -10.94
N GLN A 4 0.61 -5.92 -10.38
CA GLN A 4 0.88 -6.21 -8.96
C GLN A 4 2.37 -6.03 -8.62
N LEU A 5 3.27 -6.45 -9.50
CA LEU A 5 4.72 -6.28 -9.29
C LEU A 5 5.12 -4.80 -9.31
N LYS A 6 4.54 -4.01 -10.24
CA LYS A 6 4.74 -2.56 -10.28
C LYS A 6 4.23 -1.90 -8.99
N LEU A 7 3.04 -2.29 -8.51
CA LEU A 7 2.47 -1.77 -7.26
C LEU A 7 3.34 -2.10 -6.05
N ILE A 8 3.82 -3.34 -5.92
CA ILE A 8 4.74 -3.74 -4.83
C ILE A 8 5.99 -2.87 -4.84
N LYS A 9 6.57 -2.63 -6.02
CA LYS A 9 7.75 -1.77 -6.17
C LYS A 9 7.46 -0.32 -5.73
N SER A 10 6.35 0.26 -6.18
CA SER A 10 5.95 1.62 -5.78
C SER A 10 5.71 1.75 -4.27
N ILE A 11 5.07 0.75 -3.64
CA ILE A 11 4.88 0.73 -2.17
C ILE A 11 6.22 0.61 -1.46
N SER A 12 7.15 -0.22 -1.97
CA SER A 12 8.49 -0.39 -1.41
C SER A 12 9.25 0.93 -1.38
N GLU A 13 9.28 1.66 -2.50
CA GLU A 13 9.92 2.97 -2.62
C GLU A 13 9.30 4.02 -1.69
N ALA A 14 7.96 4.05 -1.57
CA ALA A 14 7.27 5.03 -0.72
C ALA A 14 7.38 4.73 0.78
N SER A 15 7.52 3.45 1.16
CA SER A 15 7.42 2.98 2.54
C SER A 15 8.75 2.59 3.18
N GLY A 16 9.78 2.35 2.38
CA GLY A 16 11.09 1.86 2.84
C GLY A 16 11.08 0.39 3.27
N LEU A 17 10.00 -0.35 3.00
CA LEU A 17 9.94 -1.80 3.24
C LEU A 17 10.44 -2.58 2.03
N GLU A 18 10.96 -3.77 2.29
CA GLU A 18 11.37 -4.69 1.23
C GLU A 18 10.15 -5.19 0.44
N ALA A 19 10.32 -5.36 -0.88
CA ALA A 19 9.28 -5.85 -1.77
C ALA A 19 8.69 -7.19 -1.32
N GLU A 20 9.50 -8.05 -0.70
CA GLU A 20 9.07 -9.35 -0.16
C GLU A 20 8.16 -9.20 1.07
N GLN A 21 8.36 -8.17 1.90
CA GLN A 21 7.48 -7.91 3.04
C GLN A 21 6.11 -7.44 2.57
N ILE A 22 6.09 -6.61 1.53
CA ILE A 22 4.85 -6.08 0.94
C ILE A 22 4.09 -7.20 0.23
N SER A 23 4.77 -8.04 -0.55
CA SER A 23 4.11 -9.11 -1.32
C SER A 23 3.40 -10.14 -0.44
N LYS A 24 3.87 -10.34 0.80
CA LYS A 24 3.25 -11.25 1.80
C LYS A 24 1.93 -10.73 2.36
N VAL A 25 1.73 -9.40 2.37
CA VAL A 25 0.56 -8.78 3.03
C VAL A 25 -0.34 -8.00 2.07
N LEU A 26 0.10 -7.74 0.84
CA LEU A 26 -0.72 -7.14 -0.21
C LEU A 26 -1.80 -8.14 -0.62
N VAL A 27 -3.06 -7.76 -0.45
CA VAL A 27 -4.21 -8.65 -0.73
C VAL A 27 -5.00 -8.13 -1.92
N ARG A 28 -5.46 -9.04 -2.77
CA ARG A 28 -6.48 -8.71 -3.76
C ARG A 28 -7.85 -8.68 -3.07
N THR A 29 -8.52 -7.56 -3.16
CA THR A 29 -9.83 -7.37 -2.51
C THR A 29 -10.89 -8.25 -3.20
N ARG A 30 -11.93 -8.61 -2.44
CA ARG A 30 -13.15 -9.23 -2.99
C ARG A 30 -14.26 -8.21 -3.20
N ASP A 31 -14.21 -7.13 -2.42
CA ASP A 31 -15.14 -6.03 -2.49
C ASP A 31 -14.49 -4.87 -3.25
N LEU A 32 -15.03 -4.59 -4.43
CA LEU A 32 -14.49 -3.59 -5.35
C LEU A 32 -14.69 -2.16 -4.84
N THR A 33 -15.51 -1.93 -3.80
CA THR A 33 -15.60 -0.62 -3.16
C THR A 33 -14.27 -0.17 -2.54
N TYR A 34 -13.38 -1.12 -2.23
CA TYR A 34 -12.04 -0.86 -1.69
C TYR A 34 -10.93 -0.96 -2.73
N GLY A 35 -11.27 -0.89 -4.03
CA GLY A 35 -10.32 -1.03 -5.13
C GLY A 35 -9.98 -2.48 -5.44
N ASP A 36 -8.94 -2.73 -6.25
CA ASP A 36 -8.49 -4.07 -6.64
C ASP A 36 -7.51 -4.71 -5.64
N PHE A 37 -6.76 -3.86 -4.93
CA PHE A 37 -5.70 -4.26 -4.01
C PHE A 37 -5.81 -3.48 -2.71
N ALA A 38 -5.42 -4.10 -1.61
CA ALA A 38 -5.32 -3.47 -0.31
C ALA A 38 -3.99 -3.83 0.36
N PHE A 39 -3.28 -2.82 0.86
CA PHE A 39 -2.05 -2.96 1.63
C PHE A 39 -2.27 -2.52 3.09
N PRO A 40 -2.14 -3.43 4.07
CA PRO A 40 -2.24 -3.08 5.48
C PRO A 40 -1.00 -2.35 5.99
N CYS A 41 -1.17 -1.16 6.57
CA CYS A 41 -0.06 -0.33 7.06
C CYS A 41 0.34 -0.61 8.53
N PHE A 42 -0.16 -1.68 9.16
CA PHE A 42 0.17 -2.02 10.56
C PHE A 42 1.67 -2.27 10.79
N MET A 43 2.38 -2.81 9.80
CA MET A 43 3.82 -3.03 9.91
C MET A 43 4.59 -1.71 9.91
N LEU A 44 4.12 -0.72 9.14
CA LEU A 44 4.72 0.61 9.07
C LEU A 44 4.57 1.39 10.38
N ALA A 45 3.46 1.21 11.08
CA ALA A 45 3.20 1.89 12.35
C ALA A 45 4.33 1.64 13.37
N LYS A 46 4.81 0.40 13.46
CA LYS A 46 5.91 0.00 14.35
C LYS A 46 7.23 0.67 13.95
N THR A 47 7.53 0.70 12.66
CA THR A 47 8.79 1.24 12.12
C THR A 47 8.82 2.77 12.19
N LEU A 48 7.73 3.43 11.80
CA LEU A 48 7.64 4.89 11.70
C LEU A 48 7.23 5.55 13.02
N LYS A 49 6.86 4.78 14.05
CA LYS A 49 6.30 5.27 15.32
C LYS A 49 5.09 6.21 15.12
N LEU A 50 4.28 5.89 14.12
CA LEU A 50 3.03 6.58 13.78
C LEU A 50 1.85 5.64 13.97
N SER A 51 0.63 6.17 14.04
CA SER A 51 -0.56 5.31 14.01
C SER A 51 -0.68 4.62 12.64
N PRO A 52 -1.27 3.41 12.54
CA PRO A 52 -1.50 2.76 11.25
C PRO A 52 -2.29 3.62 10.24
N GLN A 53 -3.21 4.45 10.74
CA GLN A 53 -4.00 5.37 9.91
C GLN A 53 -3.14 6.50 9.34
N ASP A 54 -2.25 7.07 10.15
CA ASP A 54 -1.33 8.12 9.70
C ASP A 54 -0.29 7.56 8.74
N CYS A 55 0.17 6.32 8.94
CA CYS A 55 0.99 5.61 7.96
C CYS A 55 0.27 5.49 6.62
N ALA A 56 -0.97 5.01 6.61
CA ALA A 56 -1.74 4.87 5.37
C ALA A 56 -1.88 6.20 4.64
N ARG A 57 -2.28 7.27 5.34
CA ARG A 57 -2.38 8.62 4.75
C ARG A 57 -1.05 9.11 4.18
N ASN A 58 0.03 8.97 4.93
CA ASN A 58 1.36 9.42 4.51
C ASN A 58 1.86 8.66 3.28
N ILE A 59 1.65 7.34 3.23
CA ILE A 59 2.06 6.54 2.07
C ILE A 59 1.18 6.87 0.87
N ALA A 60 -0.14 6.95 1.02
CA ALA A 60 -1.04 7.29 -0.08
C ALA A 60 -0.71 8.66 -0.71
N GLN A 61 -0.26 9.64 0.08
CA GLN A 61 0.19 10.95 -0.43
C GLN A 61 1.54 10.91 -1.15
N LYS A 62 2.43 10.00 -0.77
CA LYS A 62 3.78 9.87 -1.35
C LYS A 62 3.82 8.92 -2.54
N LEU A 63 2.87 7.98 -2.61
CA LEU A 63 2.88 6.92 -3.59
C LEU A 63 2.36 7.45 -4.92
N ASN A 64 3.24 7.43 -5.92
CA ASN A 64 2.85 7.68 -7.30
C ASN A 64 2.23 6.39 -7.86
N PRO A 65 0.96 6.42 -8.32
CA PRO A 65 0.31 5.24 -8.88
C PRO A 65 1.10 4.75 -10.10
N PRO A 66 1.57 3.49 -10.13
CA PRO A 66 2.23 2.96 -11.29
C PRO A 66 1.23 2.71 -12.43
N GLU A 67 1.75 2.54 -13.64
CA GLU A 67 0.95 2.16 -14.81
C GLU A 67 0.07 0.93 -14.52
N GLY A 68 -1.24 1.08 -14.75
CA GLY A 68 -2.25 0.07 -14.44
C GLY A 68 -2.98 0.27 -13.11
N ILE A 69 -2.61 1.28 -12.32
CA ILE A 69 -3.34 1.72 -11.12
C ILE A 69 -3.90 3.12 -11.36
N SER A 70 -5.23 3.26 -11.27
CA SER A 70 -5.92 4.53 -11.55
C SER A 70 -5.94 5.49 -10.36
N LYS A 71 -5.97 4.96 -9.13
CA LYS A 71 -6.08 5.72 -7.89
C LYS A 71 -5.45 4.95 -6.73
N VAL A 72 -4.95 5.69 -5.74
CA VAL A 72 -4.51 5.19 -4.44
C VAL A 72 -5.25 6.00 -3.38
N GLU A 73 -5.80 5.35 -2.36
CA GLU A 73 -6.62 6.01 -1.35
C GLU A 73 -6.41 5.38 0.02
N ALA A 74 -6.18 6.21 1.04
CA ALA A 74 -6.09 5.73 2.41
C ALA A 74 -7.48 5.53 3.00
N VAL A 75 -7.80 4.29 3.40
CA VAL A 75 -9.05 3.92 4.07
C VAL A 75 -8.71 3.26 5.41
N GLY A 76 -8.84 4.03 6.50
CA GLY A 76 -8.43 3.57 7.82
C GLY A 76 -6.93 3.22 7.83
N PRO A 77 -6.53 2.00 8.28
CA PRO A 77 -5.14 1.57 8.30
C PRO A 77 -4.67 0.90 6.99
N TYR A 78 -5.37 1.10 5.87
CA TYR A 78 -5.08 0.52 4.56
C TYR A 78 -4.88 1.59 3.49
N ILE A 79 -4.15 1.22 2.43
CA ILE A 79 -4.06 1.93 1.15
C ILE A 79 -4.29 0.99 -0.03
#